data_AF-A0A519QQD7-F1
#
_entry.id   AF-A0A519QQD7-F1
#
_cell.length_a   1.000
_cell.length_b   1.000
_cell.length_c   1.000
_cell.angle_alpha   90.00
_cell.angle_beta   90.00
_cell.angle_gamma   90.00
#
_symmetry.space_group_name_H-M   'P 1'
#
loop_
_entity.id
_entity.type
_entity.pdbx_description
1 polymer ?
#
loop_
_entity_poly.entity_id
_entity_poly.type
_entity_poly.pdbx_seq_one_letter_code
_entity_poly.pdbx_strand_id
1 'polypeptide(L)' 'MRMALPLVVLLALAACGKSDNAPGPGGVTVGEARALDEAAEMIEKRQHPIAQPTTATSPVTATPPS' A
#
# COMPACT_ATOMS: atom_id res chain seq x y z
N MET A 1 10.26 9.16 -42.34
CA MET A 1 11.14 8.74 -41.22
C MET A 1 11.20 9.77 -40.09
N ARG A 2 11.21 11.08 -40.38
CA ARG A 2 11.23 12.16 -39.36
C ARG A 2 10.01 12.17 -38.41
N MET A 3 8.84 11.76 -38.92
CA MET A 3 7.59 11.66 -38.14
C MET A 3 7.48 10.41 -37.26
N ALA A 4 8.39 9.44 -37.39
CA ALA A 4 8.41 8.29 -36.49
C ALA A 4 9.00 8.63 -35.10
N LEU A 5 9.87 9.64 -35.05
CA LEU A 5 10.56 10.07 -33.83
C LEU A 5 9.61 10.54 -32.71
N PRO A 6 8.61 11.42 -32.95
CA PRO A 6 7.70 11.83 -31.88
C PRO A 6 6.80 10.69 -31.38
N LEU A 7 6.42 9.76 -32.27
CA LEU A 7 5.58 8.62 -31.91
C LEU A 7 6.30 7.68 -30.93
N VAL A 8 7.59 7.42 -31.16
CA VAL A 8 8.42 6.57 -30.29
C VAL A 8 8.62 7.22 -28.92
N VAL A 9 8.82 8.55 -28.88
CA VAL A 9 8.96 9.30 -27.62
C VAL A 9 7.67 9.25 -26.80
N LEU A 10 6.50 9.37 -27.43
CA LEU A 10 5.21 9.27 -26.74
C LEU A 10 4.97 7.87 -26.15
N LEU A 11 5.33 6.81 -26.88
CA LEU A 11 5.25 5.43 -26.33
C LEU A 11 6.22 5.22 -25.17
N ALA A 12 7.45 5.76 -25.25
CA ALA A 12 8.42 5.68 -24.16
C ALA A 12 7.97 6.46 -22.91
N LEU A 13 7.31 7.60 -23.08
CA LEU A 13 6.70 8.35 -21.97
C LEU A 13 5.51 7.61 -21.36
N ALA A 14 4.67 6.93 -22.15
CA ALA A 14 3.59 6.09 -21.66
C ALA A 14 4.11 4.88 -20.84
N ALA A 15 5.31 4.38 -21.16
CA ALA A 15 5.99 3.36 -20.36
C ALA A 15 6.63 3.90 -19.06
N CYS A 16 6.86 5.21 -18.98
CA CYS A 16 7.38 5.90 -17.79
C CYS A 16 6.25 6.46 -16.90
N GLY A 17 5.00 6.45 -17.38
CA GLY A 17 3.81 6.77 -16.62
C GLY A 17 3.42 5.61 -15.70
N LYS A 18 2.98 5.94 -14.48
CA LYS A 18 2.49 5.02 -13.44
C LYS A 18 1.62 3.93 -14.06
N SER A 19 2.20 2.75 -14.30
CA SER A 19 1.43 1.55 -14.58
C SER A 19 0.52 1.32 -13.37
N ASP A 20 -0.73 0.88 -13.54
CA ASP A 20 -1.60 0.49 -12.42
C ASP A 20 -0.95 -0.55 -11.48
N ASN A 21 0.11 -1.22 -11.96
CA ASN A 21 0.94 -2.17 -11.22
C ASN A 21 2.21 -1.57 -10.59
N ALA A 22 2.47 -0.27 -10.76
CA ALA A 22 3.63 0.38 -10.16
C ALA A 22 3.40 0.53 -8.65
N PRO A 23 4.32 0.06 -7.79
CA PRO A 23 4.19 0.15 -6.34
C PRO A 23 3.80 1.56 -5.91
N GLY A 24 2.71 1.70 -5.17
CA GLY A 24 2.25 2.92 -4.52
C GLY A 24 3.28 3.41 -3.49
N PRO A 25 3.15 4.66 -3.02
CA PRO A 25 3.92 5.14 -1.87
C PRO A 25 3.68 4.21 -0.67
N GLY A 26 4.72 3.50 -0.23
CA GLY A 26 4.62 2.39 0.73
C GLY A 26 5.05 1.03 0.20
N GLY A 27 5.40 0.91 -1.09
CA GLY A 27 5.90 -0.34 -1.69
C GLY A 27 4.82 -1.38 -2.01
N VAL A 28 3.55 -1.05 -1.75
CA VAL A 28 2.38 -1.89 -2.06
C VAL A 28 1.69 -1.40 -3.33
N THR A 29 1.22 -2.32 -4.17
CA THR A 29 0.42 -2.00 -5.34
C THR A 29 -0.97 -1.46 -4.94
N VAL A 30 -1.65 -0.77 -5.85
CA VAL A 30 -3.01 -0.27 -5.61
C VAL A 30 -3.98 -1.43 -5.31
N GLY A 31 -3.78 -2.59 -5.96
CA GLY A 31 -4.55 -3.81 -5.72
C GLY A 31 -4.31 -4.39 -4.32
N GLU A 32 -3.06 -4.41 -3.86
CA GLU A 32 -2.73 -4.84 -2.49
C GLU A 32 -3.34 -3.91 -1.44
N ALA A 33 -3.19 -2.59 -1.60
CA ALA A 33 -3.77 -1.62 -0.66
C ALA A 33 -5.28 -1.81 -0.51
N ARG A 34 -6.00 -1.98 -1.63
CA ARG A 34 -7.45 -2.21 -1.63
C ARG A 34 -7.86 -3.50 -0.91
N ALA A 35 -7.09 -4.57 -1.06
CA ALA A 35 -7.34 -5.84 -0.38
C ALA A 35 -7.12 -5.72 1.14
N LEU A 36 -6.13 -4.94 1.58
CA LEU A 36 -5.92 -4.65 3.01
C LEU A 36 -7.06 -3.81 3.59
N ASP A 37 -7.57 -2.81 2.85
CA ASP A 37 -8.68 -1.97 3.30
C ASP A 37 -9.98 -2.79 3.48
N GLU A 38 -10.27 -3.69 2.53
CA GLU A 38 -11.44 -4.59 2.62
C GLU A 38 -11.34 -5.51 3.85
N ALA A 39 -10.15 -6.06 4.12
CA ALA A 39 -9.91 -6.88 5.30
C ALA A 39 -10.12 -6.09 6.60
N ALA A 40 -9.65 -4.84 6.66
CA ALA A 40 -9.86 -3.96 7.82
C ALA A 40 -11.35 -3.67 8.04
N GLU A 41 -12.11 -3.40 6.97
CA GLU A 41 -13.55 -3.13 7.05
C GLU A 41 -14.33 -4.35 7.58
N MET A 42 -13.93 -5.58 7.23
CA MET A 42 -14.52 -6.80 7.77
C MET A 42 -14.25 -6.98 9.27
N ILE A 43 -13.08 -6.55 9.75
CA ILE A 43 -12.72 -6.59 11.18
C ILE A 43 -13.56 -5.58 11.96
N GLU A 44 -13.69 -4.36 11.44
CA GLU A 44 -14.47 -3.29 12.05
C GLU A 44 -15.96 -3.62 12.11
N LYS A 45 -16.53 -4.20 11.04
CA LYS A 45 -17.91 -4.71 11.03
C LYS A 45 -18.15 -5.83 12.04
N ARG A 46 -17.14 -6.66 12.32
CA ARG A 46 -17.23 -7.73 13.32
C ARG A 46 -17.11 -7.20 14.76
N GLN A 47 -16.51 -6.03 14.95
CA GLN A 47 -16.42 -5.37 16.26
C GLN A 47 -17.79 -4.83 16.70
N HIS A 48 -18.70 -5.74 17.07
CA HIS A 48 -19.73 -5.42 18.06
C HIS A 48 -19.04 -4.96 19.36
N PRO A 49 -19.63 -4.03 20.13
CA PRO A 49 -19.05 -3.54 21.38
C PRO A 49 -19.13 -4.61 22.48
N ILE A 50 -18.44 -5.73 22.29
CA ILE A 50 -17.99 -6.57 23.38
C ILE A 50 -16.65 -5.97 23.75
N ALA A 51 -16.62 -5.31 24.90
CA ALA A 51 -15.51 -4.52 25.43
C ALA A 51 -14.15 -5.00 24.89
N GLN A 52 -13.46 -4.12 24.16
CA GLN A 52 -12.06 -4.34 23.80
C GLN A 52 -11.33 -4.74 25.08
N PRO A 53 -10.56 -5.84 25.11
CA PRO A 53 -9.63 -6.06 26.19
C PRO A 53 -8.64 -4.90 26.10
N THR A 54 -8.89 -3.87 26.91
CA THR A 54 -7.85 -2.93 27.28
C THR A 54 -6.73 -3.79 27.85
N THR A 55 -5.49 -3.50 27.50
CA THR A 55 -4.25 -4.23 27.83
C THR A 55 -3.68 -5.07 26.69
N ALA A 56 -2.97 -4.38 25.80
CA ALA A 56 -1.66 -4.84 25.41
C ALA A 56 -0.66 -3.70 25.63
N THR A 57 -0.48 -3.31 26.89
CA THR A 57 0.80 -2.75 27.33
C THR A 57 1.83 -3.87 27.10
N SER A 58 2.46 -3.89 25.93
CA SER A 58 3.67 -4.69 25.75
C SER A 58 4.69 -4.18 26.75
N PRO A 59 5.25 -5.03 27.64
CA PRO A 59 6.47 -4.65 28.32
C PRO A 59 7.54 -4.65 27.21
N VAL A 60 7.82 -3.47 26.65
CA VAL A 60 9.12 -3.22 26.04
C VAL A 60 10.11 -3.36 27.19
N THR A 61 10.63 -4.57 27.37
CA THR A 61 11.93 -4.78 27.98
C THR A 61 12.91 -3.96 27.16
N ALA A 62 13.20 -2.75 27.64
CA ALA A 62 14.29 -1.95 27.14
C ALA A 62 15.56 -2.80 27.25
N THR A 63 16.09 -3.25 26.12
CA THR A 63 17.47 -3.72 26.05
C THR A 63 18.36 -2.49 26.27
N PRO A 64 19.17 -2.45 27.34
CA PRO A 64 20.11 -1.34 27.54
C PRO A 64 21.18 -1.39 26.43
N PRO A 65 21.55 -0.26 25.81
CA PRO A 65 22.66 -0.24 24.85
C PRO A 65 23.98 -0.56 25.57
N SER A 66 24.80 -1.41 24.93
CA SER A 66 26.19 -1.68 25.33
C SER A 66 27.13 -0.59 24.86
#